data_AF-A0A2N3B8G2-F1
#
_entry.id   AF-A0A2N3B8G2-F1
#
_cell.length_a   1.000
_cell.length_b   1.000
_cell.length_c   1.000
_cell.angle_alpha   90.00
_cell.angle_beta   90.00
_cell.angle_gamma   90.00
#
_symmetry.space_group_name_H-M   'P 1'
#
loop_
_entity.id
_entity.type
_entity.pdbx_description
1 polymer ?
#
loop_
_entity_poly.entity_id
_entity_poly.type
_entity_poly.pdbx_seq_one_letter_code
_entity_poly.pdbx_strand_id
1 'polypeptide(L)'
;MKVGWILCGLCLILMTNRAFWTSLRRQHFWRQAISNRWQPCLSCRAVQSARRQRTRVRSHPFQVFENRALMADYTGNGVPDTSIILEHKVREALSALMTEARLAARWDGLSSASRRAHQAILKAYLARGEPPCISEFSAETLSDLGRRDLVHVRDGEIALAYPFSTQPTDFQVQVGGTEIPAICAVDALGTAAMVRRRTDVTCVCPTCGASVSIGISPDGLSVEQASTPDPRVWTGVKDVGTCAADSQCKSMLLFCSPEHQDTWRRSQPQSARGFDLSLSQGVQLGAAISRPFLHAQTSKAAS
;
A
#
# COMPACT_ATOMS: atom_id res chain seq x y z
N MET A 1 -4.77 -60.22 -33.23
CA MET A 1 -3.92 -60.33 -32.02
C MET A 1 -2.56 -59.72 -32.39
N LYS A 2 -1.97 -58.67 -31.81
CA LYS A 2 -2.17 -57.83 -30.63
C LYS A 2 -1.72 -56.39 -30.98
N VAL A 3 -2.31 -55.41 -30.31
CA VAL A 3 -2.05 -53.96 -30.37
C VAL A 3 -1.05 -53.56 -29.27
N GLY A 4 -0.24 -52.52 -29.53
CA GLY A 4 0.45 -51.66 -28.53
C GLY A 4 1.88 -52.12 -28.15
N TRP A 5 2.83 -51.25 -27.79
CA TRP A 5 2.77 -49.91 -27.20
C TRP A 5 4.08 -49.12 -27.46
N ILE A 6 3.97 -47.87 -27.90
CA ILE A 6 5.00 -46.82 -27.77
C ILE A 6 4.48 -45.87 -26.69
N LEU A 7 5.30 -45.58 -25.66
CA LEU A 7 5.28 -44.44 -24.72
C LEU A 7 5.59 -44.91 -23.28
N CYS A 8 6.84 -44.78 -22.82
CA CYS A 8 7.13 -44.45 -21.41
C CYS A 8 8.61 -44.04 -21.25
N GLY A 9 8.91 -42.76 -21.48
CA GLY A 9 10.26 -42.20 -21.24
C GLY A 9 10.25 -40.85 -20.52
N LEU A 10 9.14 -40.11 -20.51
CA LEU A 10 9.07 -38.77 -19.92
C LEU A 10 8.41 -38.69 -18.52
N CYS A 11 7.88 -39.80 -17.97
CA CYS A 11 7.17 -39.75 -16.68
C CYS A 11 8.10 -39.83 -15.45
N LEU A 12 9.38 -40.22 -15.61
CA LEU A 12 10.23 -40.51 -14.46
C LEU A 12 11.04 -39.31 -13.90
N ILE A 13 11.08 -38.17 -14.59
CA ILE A 13 11.89 -37.00 -14.16
C ILE A 13 11.10 -36.03 -13.25
N LEU A 14 9.77 -36.19 -13.13
CA LEU A 14 8.94 -35.30 -12.31
C LEU A 14 8.71 -35.79 -10.86
N MET A 15 9.25 -36.94 -10.46
CA MET A 15 8.95 -37.53 -9.13
C MET A 15 10.05 -37.44 -8.07
N THR A 16 11.23 -36.86 -8.35
CA THR A 16 12.34 -36.79 -7.37
C THR A 16 12.70 -35.38 -6.90
N ASN A 17 12.09 -34.32 -7.44
CA ASN A 17 12.42 -32.96 -7.02
C ASN A 17 11.63 -32.54 -5.75
N ARG A 18 12.22 -32.81 -4.59
CA ARG A 18 11.67 -32.53 -3.25
C ARG A 18 11.34 -31.04 -3.02
N ALA A 19 12.00 -30.13 -3.72
CA ALA A 19 11.80 -28.68 -3.60
C ALA A 19 10.48 -28.18 -4.24
N PHE A 20 10.00 -28.86 -5.29
CA PHE A 20 8.76 -28.49 -5.98
C PHE A 20 7.51 -28.83 -5.14
N TRP A 21 7.53 -29.98 -4.46
CA TRP A 21 6.44 -30.43 -3.58
C TRP A 21 6.33 -29.63 -2.28
N THR A 22 7.43 -29.07 -1.76
CA THR A 22 7.40 -28.17 -0.59
C THR A 22 6.77 -26.81 -0.89
N SER A 23 6.87 -26.32 -2.14
CA SER A 23 6.24 -25.06 -2.57
C SER A 23 4.72 -25.20 -2.74
N LEU A 24 4.27 -26.28 -3.42
CA LEU A 24 2.84 -26.56 -3.61
C LEU A 24 2.09 -26.89 -2.31
N ARG A 25 2.74 -27.58 -1.36
CA ARG A 25 2.13 -27.84 -0.04
C ARG A 25 2.01 -26.58 0.83
N ARG A 26 2.93 -25.61 0.73
CA ARG A 26 2.78 -24.32 1.42
C ARG A 26 1.60 -23.53 0.85
N GLN A 27 1.45 -23.45 -0.47
CA GLN A 27 0.33 -22.71 -1.09
C GLN A 27 -1.05 -23.29 -0.76
N HIS A 28 -1.18 -24.62 -0.65
CA HIS A 28 -2.44 -25.26 -0.23
C HIS A 28 -2.75 -25.11 1.27
N PHE A 29 -1.74 -25.10 2.14
CA PHE A 29 -1.95 -24.93 3.58
C PHE A 29 -2.45 -23.50 3.92
N TRP A 30 -1.97 -22.48 3.18
CA TRP A 30 -2.45 -21.11 3.32
C TRP A 30 -3.93 -20.93 2.92
N ARG A 31 -4.43 -21.67 1.93
CA ARG A 31 -5.84 -21.60 1.52
C ARG A 31 -6.81 -22.22 2.54
N GLN A 32 -6.39 -23.21 3.33
CA GLN A 32 -7.24 -23.83 4.36
C GLN A 32 -7.22 -23.09 5.71
N ALA A 33 -6.12 -22.40 6.05
CA ALA A 33 -6.05 -21.64 7.30
C ALA A 33 -6.94 -20.38 7.31
N ILE A 34 -7.24 -19.82 6.13
CA ILE A 34 -8.07 -18.60 5.98
C ILE A 34 -9.58 -18.92 5.98
N SER A 35 -9.99 -20.17 5.68
CA SER A 35 -11.43 -20.53 5.60
C SER A 35 -12.07 -20.91 6.94
N ASN A 36 -11.31 -21.15 8.01
CA ASN A 36 -11.83 -21.72 9.26
C ASN A 36 -11.84 -20.77 10.47
N ARG A 37 -11.79 -19.44 10.27
CA ARG A 37 -11.83 -18.47 11.38
C ARG A 37 -12.95 -17.43 11.25
N TRP A 38 -14.15 -17.88 10.87
CA TRP A 38 -15.39 -17.09 10.96
C TRP A 38 -16.55 -17.99 11.40
N GLN A 39 -16.61 -18.29 12.70
CA GLN A 39 -17.86 -18.68 13.36
C GLN A 39 -18.31 -17.50 14.24
N PRO A 40 -19.47 -16.88 13.99
CA PRO A 40 -19.99 -15.84 14.87
C PRO A 40 -20.52 -16.46 16.18
N CYS A 41 -20.07 -15.93 17.32
CA CYS A 41 -20.67 -16.22 18.62
C CYS A 41 -22.14 -15.77 18.67
N LEU A 42 -23.00 -16.69 19.12
CA LEU A 42 -24.41 -16.46 19.43
C LEU A 42 -24.57 -15.62 20.72
N SER A 43 -24.31 -14.31 20.65
CA SER A 43 -24.75 -13.37 21.71
C SER A 43 -24.74 -11.91 21.24
N CYS A 44 -25.55 -11.57 20.23
CA CYS A 44 -25.86 -10.18 19.90
C CYS A 44 -27.31 -10.00 19.39
N ARG A 45 -28.26 -10.76 19.96
CA ARG A 45 -29.70 -10.52 19.80
C ARG A 45 -30.23 -9.79 21.04
N ALA A 46 -29.93 -8.50 21.19
CA ALA A 46 -30.66 -7.63 22.13
C ALA A 46 -30.34 -6.12 22.01
N VAL A 47 -30.15 -5.53 20.83
CA VAL A 47 -30.33 -4.06 20.68
C VAL A 47 -30.82 -3.73 19.26
N GLN A 48 -32.06 -4.13 18.95
CA GLN A 48 -32.81 -3.60 17.81
C GLN A 48 -34.23 -3.26 18.27
N SER A 49 -34.37 -2.12 18.93
CA SER A 49 -35.65 -1.42 19.03
C SER A 49 -35.43 0.02 19.51
N ALA A 50 -35.22 0.97 18.59
CA ALA A 50 -35.85 2.29 18.64
C ALA A 50 -35.32 3.22 17.53
N ARG A 51 -36.28 3.91 16.91
CA ARG A 51 -36.15 5.13 16.08
C ARG A 51 -35.75 4.96 14.61
N ARG A 52 -36.75 4.51 13.86
CA ARG A 52 -37.16 5.15 12.60
C ARG A 52 -37.43 6.65 12.84
N GLN A 53 -36.67 7.53 12.20
CA GLN A 53 -37.20 8.76 11.62
C GLN A 53 -36.51 8.99 10.27
N ARG A 54 -37.33 8.98 9.21
CA ARG A 54 -36.96 9.30 7.83
C ARG A 54 -36.70 10.80 7.73
N THR A 55 -35.50 11.21 7.34
CA THR A 55 -35.26 12.49 6.68
C THR A 55 -34.83 12.23 5.25
N ARG A 56 -35.59 12.81 4.32
CA ARG A 56 -35.44 12.67 2.87
C ARG A 56 -34.34 13.64 2.44
N VAL A 57 -33.10 13.18 2.32
CA VAL A 57 -32.00 14.00 1.78
C VAL A 57 -32.14 14.08 0.27
N ARG A 58 -32.39 15.28 -0.25
CA ARG A 58 -32.36 15.59 -1.69
C ARG A 58 -30.93 15.42 -2.21
N SER A 59 -30.74 14.53 -3.18
CA SER A 59 -29.51 14.43 -3.98
C SER A 59 -29.30 15.72 -4.78
N HIS A 60 -28.29 16.51 -4.42
CA HIS A 60 -27.77 17.57 -5.29
C HIS A 60 -26.65 17.00 -6.18
N PRO A 61 -26.62 17.34 -7.48
CA PRO A 61 -25.50 16.97 -8.35
C PRO A 61 -24.21 17.65 -7.88
N PHE A 62 -23.14 16.86 -7.82
CA PHE A 62 -21.82 17.29 -7.37
C PHE A 62 -21.24 18.27 -8.41
N GLN A 63 -21.19 19.56 -8.08
CA GLN A 63 -20.40 20.52 -8.84
C GLN A 63 -18.92 20.28 -8.52
N VAL A 64 -18.12 20.05 -9.56
CA VAL A 64 -16.67 20.02 -9.48
C VAL A 64 -16.21 21.43 -9.14
N PHE A 65 -15.84 21.67 -7.89
CA PHE A 65 -15.13 22.87 -7.51
C PHE A 65 -13.69 22.77 -8.02
N GLU A 66 -13.29 23.66 -8.93
CA GLU A 66 -11.90 23.89 -9.33
C GLU A 66 -11.09 24.37 -8.10
N ASN A 67 -10.58 23.42 -7.31
CA ASN A 67 -9.73 23.71 -6.17
C ASN A 67 -8.26 23.73 -6.61
N ARG A 68 -7.86 24.83 -7.24
CA ARG A 68 -6.46 25.07 -7.64
C ARG A 68 -5.56 25.44 -6.44
N ALA A 69 -6.10 25.64 -5.23
CA ALA A 69 -5.39 26.22 -4.08
C ALA A 69 -5.20 25.33 -2.83
N LEU A 70 -5.80 24.14 -2.71
CA LEU A 70 -5.93 23.42 -1.42
C LEU A 70 -4.68 22.70 -0.84
N MET A 71 -3.50 22.81 -1.46
CA MET A 71 -2.29 22.12 -0.96
C MET A 71 -1.04 23.01 -0.96
N ALA A 72 -1.16 24.28 -1.38
CA ALA A 72 0.00 25.15 -1.59
C ALA A 72 0.59 25.71 -0.28
N ASP A 73 -0.19 25.77 0.79
CA ASP A 73 0.19 26.51 2.01
C ASP A 73 0.75 25.65 3.15
N TYR A 74 0.80 24.32 3.00
CA TYR A 74 1.46 23.44 3.98
C TYR A 74 2.95 23.27 3.66
N THR A 75 3.82 23.92 4.43
CA THR A 75 5.29 23.89 4.27
C THR A 75 6.02 23.06 5.35
N GLY A 76 5.30 22.17 6.05
CA GLY A 76 5.86 21.34 7.10
C GLY A 76 6.74 20.18 6.58
N ASN A 77 7.87 19.93 7.22
CA ASN A 77 8.67 18.73 6.94
C ASN A 77 7.78 17.47 7.08
N GLY A 78 7.76 16.62 6.04
CA GLY A 78 6.98 15.39 5.99
C GLY A 78 5.69 15.44 5.17
N VAL A 79 5.18 16.62 4.78
CA VAL A 79 4.01 16.71 3.89
C VAL A 79 4.36 16.24 2.47
N PRO A 80 3.39 15.74 1.69
CA PRO A 80 3.65 15.27 0.33
C PRO A 80 4.36 16.30 -0.56
N ASP A 81 5.33 15.85 -1.34
CA ASP A 81 6.04 16.67 -2.33
C ASP A 81 5.17 16.86 -3.57
N THR A 82 4.44 17.98 -3.63
CA THR A 82 3.53 18.28 -4.76
C THR A 82 4.27 18.80 -6.00
N SER A 83 5.57 19.12 -5.88
CA SER A 83 6.37 19.66 -6.99
C SER A 83 6.63 18.64 -8.09
N ILE A 84 6.57 17.34 -7.74
CA ILE A 84 6.76 16.22 -8.67
C ILE A 84 5.45 15.72 -9.29
N ILE A 85 4.30 16.32 -8.93
CA ILE A 85 3.01 15.97 -9.51
C ILE A 85 2.76 16.80 -10.75
N LEU A 86 2.86 16.15 -11.91
CA LEU A 86 2.65 16.79 -13.21
C LEU A 86 1.19 16.69 -13.65
N GLU A 87 0.53 15.59 -13.30
CA GLU A 87 -0.78 15.26 -13.84
C GLU A 87 -1.94 15.67 -12.91
N HIS A 88 -2.99 16.25 -13.49
CA HIS A 88 -4.18 16.68 -12.75
C HIS A 88 -4.82 15.56 -11.94
N LYS A 89 -4.98 14.37 -12.56
CA LYS A 89 -5.58 13.19 -11.91
C LYS A 89 -4.80 12.74 -10.68
N VAL A 90 -3.47 12.84 -10.72
CA VAL A 90 -2.60 12.51 -9.58
C VAL A 90 -2.77 13.53 -8.46
N ARG A 91 -2.93 14.81 -8.80
CA ARG A 91 -3.23 15.88 -7.83
C ARG A 91 -4.58 15.66 -7.13
N GLU A 92 -5.62 15.33 -7.89
CA GLU A 92 -6.93 14.99 -7.32
C GLU A 92 -6.87 13.76 -6.41
N ALA A 93 -6.15 12.71 -6.84
CA ALA A 93 -5.94 11.53 -6.03
C ALA A 93 -5.20 11.86 -4.73
N LEU A 94 -4.13 12.64 -4.79
CA LEU A 94 -3.40 13.07 -3.60
C LEU A 94 -4.32 13.85 -2.65
N SER A 95 -5.06 14.85 -3.14
CA SER A 95 -5.95 15.66 -2.30
C SER A 95 -7.07 14.85 -1.65
N ALA A 96 -7.57 13.81 -2.33
CA ALA A 96 -8.58 12.92 -1.78
C ALA A 96 -8.01 11.98 -0.70
N LEU A 97 -6.75 11.54 -0.82
CA LEU A 97 -6.10 10.60 0.09
C LEU A 97 -5.46 11.29 1.30
N MET A 98 -4.91 12.48 1.08
CA MET A 98 -4.16 13.28 2.05
C MET A 98 -4.87 14.63 2.21
N THR A 99 -6.07 14.59 2.81
CA THR A 99 -6.81 15.80 3.12
C THR A 99 -6.00 16.70 4.06
N GLU A 100 -6.29 18.00 4.08
CA GLU A 100 -5.63 18.95 4.98
C GLU A 100 -5.67 18.50 6.45
N ALA A 101 -6.85 18.08 6.92
CA ALA A 101 -7.02 17.56 8.28
C ALA A 101 -6.14 16.33 8.56
N ARG A 102 -5.97 15.45 7.56
CA ARG A 102 -5.10 14.28 7.69
C ARG A 102 -3.62 14.69 7.70
N LEU A 103 -3.22 15.59 6.82
CA LEU A 103 -1.85 16.10 6.78
C LEU A 103 -1.46 16.77 8.10
N ALA A 104 -2.34 17.63 8.62
CA ALA A 104 -2.19 18.27 9.92
C ALA A 104 -2.02 17.22 11.03
N ALA A 105 -2.92 16.24 11.10
CA ALA A 105 -2.88 15.19 12.12
C ALA A 105 -1.58 14.36 12.08
N ARG A 106 -1.03 14.11 10.89
CA ARG A 106 0.22 13.35 10.74
C ARG A 106 1.45 14.19 11.06
N TRP A 107 1.55 15.41 10.53
CA TRP A 107 2.83 16.13 10.46
C TRP A 107 2.93 17.34 11.38
N ASP A 108 1.82 17.97 11.78
CA ASP A 108 1.89 19.20 12.56
C ASP A 108 2.44 18.97 13.95
N GLY A 109 3.41 19.81 14.33
CA GLY A 109 4.10 19.70 15.61
C GLY A 109 4.83 18.37 15.82
N LEU A 110 5.17 17.62 14.75
CA LEU A 110 5.98 16.42 14.88
C LEU A 110 7.34 16.78 15.46
N SER A 111 7.64 16.25 16.64
CA SER A 111 8.90 16.56 17.33
C SER A 111 10.11 16.03 16.55
N SER A 112 11.26 16.68 16.73
CA SER A 112 12.52 16.19 16.16
C SER A 112 12.89 14.79 16.67
N ALA A 113 12.49 14.43 17.90
CA ALA A 113 12.69 13.10 18.46
C ALA A 113 11.83 12.04 17.74
N SER A 114 10.53 12.29 17.59
CA SER A 114 9.60 11.41 16.85
C SER A 114 10.05 11.25 15.39
N ARG A 115 10.47 12.35 14.74
CA ARG A 115 11.00 12.30 13.37
C ARG A 115 12.25 11.43 13.27
N ARG A 116 13.22 11.60 14.17
CA ARG A 116 14.43 10.75 14.18
C ARG A 116 14.10 9.29 14.43
N ALA A 117 13.17 9.00 15.34
CA ALA A 117 12.72 7.63 15.61
C ALA A 117 12.07 7.00 14.37
N HIS A 118 11.15 7.70 13.70
CA HIS A 118 10.54 7.23 12.44
C HIS A 118 11.61 6.93 11.39
N GLN A 119 12.56 7.85 11.18
CA GLN A 119 13.64 7.64 10.21
C GLN A 119 14.59 6.49 10.60
N ALA A 120 14.86 6.29 11.89
CA ALA A 120 15.68 5.18 12.37
C ALA A 120 15.00 3.83 12.10
N ILE A 121 13.69 3.75 12.33
CA ILE A 121 12.90 2.55 12.03
C ILE A 121 12.91 2.25 10.53
N LEU A 122 12.69 3.25 9.67
CA LEU A 122 12.74 3.05 8.22
C LEU A 122 14.13 2.62 7.72
N LYS A 123 15.20 3.20 8.27
CA LYS A 123 16.57 2.81 7.95
C LYS A 123 16.87 1.37 8.38
N ALA A 124 16.31 0.92 9.50
CA ALA A 124 16.42 -0.47 9.93
C ALA A 124 15.76 -1.44 8.93
N TYR A 125 14.52 -1.17 8.52
CA TYR A 125 13.87 -1.95 7.45
C TYR A 125 14.74 -2.02 6.19
N LEU A 126 15.29 -0.88 5.75
CA LEU A 126 16.13 -0.82 4.55
C LEU A 126 17.45 -1.60 4.69
N ALA A 127 18.00 -1.67 5.89
CA ALA A 127 19.27 -2.34 6.15
C ALA A 127 19.13 -3.87 6.24
N ARG A 128 18.02 -4.38 6.80
CA ARG A 128 17.91 -5.81 7.15
C ARG A 128 16.55 -6.46 6.89
N GLY A 129 15.56 -5.73 6.37
CA GLY A 129 14.21 -6.26 6.11
C GLY A 129 13.26 -6.19 7.30
N GLU A 130 13.76 -5.79 8.48
CA GLU A 130 13.03 -5.87 9.75
C GLU A 130 13.17 -4.58 10.57
N PRO A 131 12.16 -4.23 11.40
CA PRO A 131 12.24 -3.07 12.27
C PRO A 131 13.24 -3.28 13.43
N PRO A 132 13.57 -2.22 14.20
CA PRO A 132 14.26 -2.32 15.49
C PRO A 132 13.32 -2.85 16.59
N CYS A 133 13.91 -3.23 17.72
CA CYS A 133 13.13 -3.60 18.90
C CYS A 133 12.44 -2.35 19.47
N ILE A 134 11.21 -2.48 19.98
CA ILE A 134 10.51 -1.34 20.61
C ILE A 134 11.27 -0.74 21.80
N SER A 135 12.13 -1.53 22.46
CA SER A 135 12.94 -1.09 23.61
C SER A 135 14.00 -0.04 23.24
N GLU A 136 14.29 0.14 21.95
CA GLU A 136 15.19 1.18 21.44
C GLU A 136 14.54 2.57 21.44
N PHE A 137 13.22 2.66 21.71
CA PHE A 137 12.45 3.89 21.67
C PHE A 137 11.66 4.11 22.97
N SER A 138 11.39 5.37 23.30
CA SER A 138 10.51 5.69 24.43
C SER A 138 9.05 5.35 24.09
N ALA A 139 8.27 4.95 25.10
CA ALA A 139 6.85 4.64 24.92
C ALA A 139 6.06 5.87 24.41
N GLU A 140 6.43 7.07 24.86
CA GLU A 140 5.82 8.33 24.42
C GLU A 140 6.10 8.60 22.94
N THR A 141 7.32 8.31 22.49
CA THR A 141 7.72 8.47 21.08
C THR A 141 6.93 7.53 20.18
N LEU A 142 6.83 6.24 20.54
CA LEU A 142 6.05 5.27 19.78
C LEU A 142 4.55 5.58 19.81
N SER A 143 4.03 6.06 20.95
CA SER A 143 2.64 6.48 21.07
C SER A 143 2.33 7.70 20.20
N ASP A 144 3.23 8.69 20.13
CA ASP A 144 3.06 9.86 19.25
C ASP A 144 3.08 9.43 17.77
N LEU A 145 4.02 8.57 17.37
CA LEU A 145 4.09 8.04 16.01
C LEU A 145 2.85 7.20 15.63
N GLY A 146 2.29 6.43 16.56
CA GLY A 146 1.05 5.68 16.36
C GLY A 146 -0.16 6.58 16.18
N ARG A 147 -0.32 7.60 17.05
CA ARG A 147 -1.40 8.60 16.93
C ARG A 147 -1.35 9.36 15.60
N ARG A 148 -0.15 9.54 15.04
CA ARG A 148 0.11 10.19 13.75
C ARG A 148 0.02 9.25 12.56
N ASP A 149 -0.38 8.00 12.76
CA ASP A 149 -0.46 6.99 11.70
C ASP A 149 0.88 6.81 10.96
N LEU A 150 2.02 6.86 11.65
CA LEU A 150 3.36 6.72 11.05
C LEU A 150 4.00 5.37 11.37
N VAL A 151 3.86 4.91 12.61
CA VAL A 151 4.39 3.63 13.11
C VAL A 151 3.35 3.01 14.02
N HIS A 152 3.02 1.74 13.83
CA HIS A 152 2.07 1.03 14.70
C HIS A 152 2.76 -0.14 15.39
N VAL A 153 2.61 -0.21 16.72
CA VAL A 153 3.06 -1.31 17.56
C VAL A 153 1.89 -2.25 17.83
N ARG A 154 2.09 -3.56 17.67
CA ARG A 154 1.10 -4.60 17.98
C ARG A 154 1.85 -5.76 18.64
N ASP A 155 1.22 -6.35 19.66
CA ASP A 155 1.77 -7.52 20.35
C ASP A 155 3.23 -7.36 20.84
N GLY A 156 3.61 -6.13 21.23
CA GLY A 156 4.96 -5.83 21.73
C GLY A 156 6.02 -5.58 20.65
N GLU A 157 5.63 -5.52 19.37
CA GLU A 157 6.55 -5.35 18.24
C GLU A 157 6.08 -4.22 17.31
N ILE A 158 7.02 -3.62 16.59
CA ILE A 158 6.67 -2.70 15.49
C ILE A 158 6.04 -3.55 14.39
N ALA A 159 4.73 -3.42 14.19
CA ALA A 159 3.99 -4.17 13.19
C ALA A 159 4.12 -3.56 11.79
N LEU A 160 4.23 -2.23 11.72
CA LEU A 160 4.46 -1.49 10.48
C LEU A 160 5.01 -0.09 10.76
N ALA A 161 5.73 0.45 9.78
CA ALA A 161 6.16 1.85 9.73
C ALA A 161 6.12 2.30 8.27
N TYR A 162 5.22 3.23 7.93
CA TYR A 162 4.97 3.59 6.53
C TYR A 162 6.26 3.98 5.80
N PRO A 163 6.56 3.37 4.63
CA PRO A 163 5.68 2.52 3.80
C PRO A 163 5.72 0.99 4.08
N PHE A 164 6.47 0.52 5.07
CA PHE A 164 6.81 -0.90 5.27
C PHE A 164 5.95 -1.61 6.32
N SER A 165 5.82 -2.92 6.16
CA SER A 165 5.12 -3.85 7.05
C SER A 165 6.08 -4.93 7.54
N THR A 166 5.98 -5.32 8.81
CA THR A 166 6.68 -6.50 9.35
C THR A 166 6.00 -7.79 8.91
N GLN A 167 4.68 -7.74 8.70
CA GLN A 167 3.92 -8.89 8.23
C GLN A 167 3.91 -8.96 6.70
N PRO A 168 3.89 -10.17 6.10
CA PRO A 168 3.75 -10.34 4.66
C PRO A 168 2.51 -9.63 4.10
N THR A 169 2.67 -9.07 2.91
CA THR A 169 1.59 -8.44 2.14
C THR A 169 1.65 -8.93 0.69
N ASP A 170 0.69 -8.51 -0.13
CA ASP A 170 0.73 -8.76 -1.58
C ASP A 170 1.77 -7.90 -2.31
N PHE A 171 2.55 -7.07 -1.60
CA PHE A 171 3.51 -6.13 -2.17
C PHE A 171 4.88 -6.30 -1.52
N GLN A 172 5.86 -6.73 -2.31
CA GLN A 172 7.26 -6.84 -1.91
C GLN A 172 8.08 -5.77 -2.63
N VAL A 173 8.96 -5.09 -1.90
CA VAL A 173 9.98 -4.22 -2.50
C VAL A 173 11.36 -4.78 -2.25
N GLN A 174 12.25 -4.64 -3.23
CA GLN A 174 13.65 -4.99 -3.11
C GLN A 174 14.52 -3.75 -3.32
N VAL A 175 15.29 -3.40 -2.29
CA VAL A 175 16.19 -2.23 -2.29
C VAL A 175 17.59 -2.68 -1.92
N GLY A 176 18.49 -2.71 -2.89
CA GLY A 176 19.89 -3.06 -2.63
C GLY A 176 20.10 -4.47 -2.10
N GLY A 177 19.27 -5.42 -2.53
CA GLY A 177 19.31 -6.81 -2.07
C GLY A 177 18.43 -7.09 -0.84
N THR A 178 17.98 -6.07 -0.12
CA THR A 178 17.05 -6.23 1.01
C THR A 178 15.61 -6.29 0.51
N GLU A 179 14.91 -7.35 0.87
CA GLU A 179 13.48 -7.54 0.58
C GLU A 179 12.64 -7.05 1.77
N ILE A 180 11.62 -6.24 1.50
CA ILE A 180 10.75 -5.65 2.53
C ILE A 180 9.29 -5.68 2.07
N PRO A 181 8.33 -6.14 2.88
CA PRO A 181 6.92 -6.00 2.56
C PRO A 181 6.50 -4.53 2.61
N ALA A 182 5.83 -4.05 1.57
CA ALA A 182 5.17 -2.74 1.55
C ALA A 182 3.69 -2.88 1.88
N ILE A 183 3.09 -1.85 2.48
CA ILE A 183 1.72 -1.95 3.00
C ILE A 183 0.67 -2.01 1.86
N CYS A 184 0.89 -1.30 0.75
CA CYS A 184 -0.02 -1.28 -0.40
C CYS A 184 0.68 -0.88 -1.71
N ALA A 185 -0.07 -0.79 -2.80
CA ALA A 185 0.44 -0.40 -4.11
C ALA A 185 1.17 0.96 -4.10
N VAL A 186 0.57 1.99 -3.49
CA VAL A 186 1.15 3.35 -3.45
C VAL A 186 2.42 3.39 -2.61
N ASP A 187 2.42 2.70 -1.47
CA ASP A 187 3.58 2.57 -0.57
C ASP A 187 4.75 1.84 -1.26
N ALA A 188 4.46 0.76 -1.99
CA ALA A 188 5.46 0.02 -2.75
C ALA A 188 6.08 0.88 -3.87
N LEU A 189 5.25 1.54 -4.67
CA LEU A 189 5.69 2.38 -5.79
C LEU A 189 6.43 3.65 -5.32
N GLY A 190 6.12 4.17 -4.13
CA GLY A 190 6.78 5.33 -3.55
C GLY A 190 8.16 5.05 -2.93
N THR A 191 8.52 3.79 -2.73
CA THR A 191 9.74 3.42 -2.00
C THR A 191 11.00 3.93 -2.68
N ALA A 192 11.13 3.82 -4.02
CA ALA A 192 12.29 4.29 -4.77
C ALA A 192 12.60 5.77 -4.52
N ALA A 193 11.57 6.63 -4.54
CA ALA A 193 11.72 8.06 -4.32
C ALA A 193 12.11 8.40 -2.87
N MET A 194 11.65 7.60 -1.91
CA MET A 194 12.01 7.72 -0.50
C MET A 194 13.48 7.37 -0.23
N VAL A 195 14.03 6.39 -0.95
CA VAL A 195 15.39 5.88 -0.70
C VAL A 195 16.44 6.42 -1.66
N ARG A 196 16.02 7.04 -2.78
CA ARG A 196 16.85 7.49 -3.91
C ARG A 196 17.74 6.39 -4.47
N ARG A 197 17.18 5.20 -4.63
CA ARG A 197 17.84 4.01 -5.17
C ARG A 197 16.86 3.28 -6.07
N ARG A 198 17.42 2.52 -7.01
CA ARG A 198 16.66 1.55 -7.80
C ARG A 198 15.88 0.64 -6.84
N THR A 199 14.59 0.47 -7.11
CA THR A 199 13.73 -0.44 -6.37
C THR A 199 12.97 -1.31 -7.34
N ASP A 200 13.00 -2.61 -7.11
CA ASP A 200 12.15 -3.56 -7.80
C ASP A 200 10.96 -3.90 -6.91
N VAL A 201 9.76 -3.89 -7.49
CA VAL A 201 8.49 -4.14 -6.83
C VAL A 201 7.90 -5.41 -7.43
N THR A 202 7.51 -6.34 -6.58
CA THR A 202 6.73 -7.52 -6.97
C THR A 202 5.41 -7.52 -6.23
N CYS A 203 4.31 -7.80 -6.92
CA CYS A 203 3.01 -7.93 -6.30
C CYS A 203 2.10 -8.97 -6.95
N VAL A 204 0.97 -9.27 -6.31
CA VAL A 204 -0.01 -10.25 -6.79
C VAL A 204 -1.25 -9.53 -7.32
N CYS A 205 -1.62 -9.82 -8.58
CA CYS A 205 -2.86 -9.29 -9.13
C CYS A 205 -4.07 -9.90 -8.41
N PRO A 206 -4.97 -9.10 -7.83
CA PRO A 206 -6.09 -9.63 -7.03
C PRO A 206 -7.18 -10.31 -7.89
N THR A 207 -7.18 -10.09 -9.21
CA THR A 207 -8.16 -10.69 -10.13
C THR A 207 -7.78 -12.12 -10.53
N CYS A 208 -6.51 -12.38 -10.84
CA CYS A 208 -6.06 -13.66 -11.37
C CYS A 208 -4.98 -14.36 -10.54
N GLY A 209 -4.40 -13.69 -9.54
CA GLY A 209 -3.30 -14.23 -8.73
C GLY A 209 -1.93 -14.23 -9.41
N ALA A 210 -1.81 -13.67 -10.63
CA ALA A 210 -0.53 -13.60 -11.33
C ALA A 210 0.43 -12.61 -10.65
N SER A 211 1.73 -12.93 -10.67
CA SER A 211 2.79 -12.04 -10.21
C SER A 211 2.98 -10.89 -11.21
N VAL A 212 3.16 -9.68 -10.70
CA VAL A 212 3.51 -8.48 -11.45
C VAL A 212 4.85 -7.97 -10.93
N SER A 213 5.81 -7.82 -11.83
CA SER A 213 7.14 -7.26 -11.54
C SER A 213 7.30 -5.89 -12.21
N ILE A 214 7.78 -4.92 -11.44
CA ILE A 214 7.95 -3.53 -11.81
C ILE A 214 9.31 -3.06 -11.32
N GLY A 215 10.02 -2.31 -12.15
CA GLY A 215 11.30 -1.70 -11.82
C GLY A 215 11.21 -0.19 -11.90
N ILE A 216 11.54 0.50 -10.81
CA ILE A 216 11.42 1.96 -10.67
C ILE A 216 12.80 2.61 -10.65
N SER A 217 12.99 3.70 -11.38
CA SER A 217 14.28 4.40 -11.48
C SER A 217 14.80 4.91 -10.12
N PRO A 218 16.12 5.16 -9.97
CA PRO A 218 16.70 5.62 -8.72
C PRO A 218 16.14 6.94 -8.16
N ASP A 219 15.67 7.85 -9.02
CA ASP A 219 15.00 9.08 -8.57
C ASP A 219 13.56 8.82 -8.05
N GLY A 220 13.02 7.63 -8.31
CA GLY A 220 11.69 7.20 -7.98
C GLY A 220 10.57 7.87 -8.79
N LEU A 221 10.89 8.44 -9.95
CA LEU A 221 9.95 9.23 -10.74
C LEU A 221 9.55 8.56 -12.07
N SER A 222 10.23 7.49 -12.48
CA SER A 222 9.94 6.79 -13.73
C SER A 222 9.98 5.27 -13.58
N VAL A 223 9.28 4.59 -14.49
CA VAL A 223 9.27 3.13 -14.60
C VAL A 223 10.30 2.74 -15.64
N GLU A 224 11.29 1.93 -15.29
CA GLU A 224 12.27 1.41 -16.25
C GLU A 224 11.83 0.06 -16.82
N GLN A 225 11.06 -0.71 -16.06
CA GLN A 225 10.54 -2.01 -16.48
C GLN A 225 9.18 -2.30 -15.85
N ALA A 226 8.29 -2.95 -16.60
CA ALA A 226 7.01 -3.44 -16.09
C ALA A 226 6.59 -4.72 -16.82
N SER A 227 5.78 -5.54 -16.15
CA SER A 227 5.15 -6.72 -16.74
C SER A 227 4.12 -6.32 -17.79
N THR A 228 3.96 -7.11 -18.86
CA THR A 228 2.94 -6.90 -19.91
C THR A 228 1.63 -7.63 -19.58
N PRO A 229 0.45 -7.15 -20.04
CA PRO A 229 0.24 -6.12 -21.07
C PRO A 229 0.38 -4.66 -20.61
N ASP A 230 -0.08 -4.28 -19.41
CA ASP A 230 0.21 -2.96 -18.79
C ASP A 230 -0.32 -2.94 -17.34
N PRO A 231 0.53 -2.82 -16.31
CA PRO A 231 0.04 -2.85 -14.94
C PRO A 231 -0.74 -1.59 -14.58
N ARG A 232 -1.82 -1.75 -13.82
CA ARG A 232 -2.72 -0.65 -13.45
C ARG A 232 -2.88 -0.53 -11.95
N VAL A 233 -3.01 0.70 -11.48
CA VAL A 233 -3.13 1.00 -10.05
C VAL A 233 -4.53 1.53 -9.77
N TRP A 234 -5.22 0.93 -8.80
CA TRP A 234 -6.44 1.49 -8.25
C TRP A 234 -6.15 2.09 -6.88
N THR A 235 -6.52 3.35 -6.67
CA THR A 235 -6.44 4.01 -5.37
C THR A 235 -7.85 4.32 -4.87
N GLY A 236 -8.41 3.42 -4.07
CA GLY A 236 -9.68 3.68 -3.41
C GLY A 236 -9.60 4.88 -2.48
N VAL A 237 -10.73 5.51 -2.19
CA VAL A 237 -10.82 6.58 -1.17
C VAL A 237 -11.76 6.08 -0.08
N LYS A 238 -11.22 5.91 1.12
CA LYS A 238 -11.91 5.41 2.31
C LYS A 238 -11.66 6.33 3.49
N ASP A 239 -12.63 6.37 4.40
CA ASP A 239 -12.40 6.98 5.70
C ASP A 239 -11.31 6.20 6.43
N VAL A 240 -10.34 6.94 6.97
CA VAL A 240 -9.21 6.38 7.71
C VAL A 240 -9.63 6.24 9.16
N GLY A 241 -9.53 5.02 9.69
CA GLY A 241 -9.70 4.77 11.11
C GLY A 241 -8.47 5.20 11.92
N THR A 242 -8.13 4.43 12.95
CA THR A 242 -6.90 4.65 13.73
C THR A 242 -5.62 4.33 12.96
N CYS A 243 -5.71 3.41 11.99
CA CYS A 243 -4.60 2.97 11.16
C CYS A 243 -5.04 2.91 9.69
N ALA A 244 -4.32 3.58 8.80
CA ALA A 244 -4.65 3.51 7.38
C ALA A 244 -4.39 2.13 6.77
N ALA A 245 -3.50 1.32 7.37
CA ALA A 245 -3.15 -0.01 6.88
C ALA A 245 -4.34 -0.98 6.99
N ASP A 246 -5.19 -0.76 8.00
CA ASP A 246 -6.38 -1.58 8.25
C ASP A 246 -7.63 -1.07 7.49
N SER A 247 -7.53 0.09 6.85
CA SER A 247 -8.66 0.76 6.18
C SER A 247 -8.30 1.20 4.75
N GLN A 248 -7.76 2.41 4.60
CA GLN A 248 -7.44 3.04 3.32
C GLN A 248 -6.50 2.18 2.43
N CYS A 249 -5.42 1.65 2.97
CA CYS A 249 -4.44 0.87 2.21
C CYS A 249 -5.00 -0.44 1.66
N LYS A 250 -6.04 -1.03 2.29
CA LYS A 250 -6.73 -2.22 1.77
C LYS A 250 -7.47 -1.97 0.47
N SER A 251 -7.68 -0.70 0.11
CA SER A 251 -8.31 -0.29 -1.15
C SER A 251 -7.33 0.19 -2.21
N MET A 252 -6.02 0.11 -1.95
CA MET A 252 -4.96 0.52 -2.88
C MET A 252 -4.31 -0.71 -3.51
N LEU A 253 -4.73 -1.02 -4.73
CA LEU A 253 -4.45 -2.30 -5.41
C LEU A 253 -3.66 -2.10 -6.70
N LEU A 254 -2.98 -3.15 -7.15
CA LEU A 254 -2.29 -3.20 -8.43
C LEU A 254 -2.73 -4.43 -9.23
N PHE A 255 -3.00 -4.24 -10.51
CA PHE A 255 -3.50 -5.24 -11.44
C PHE A 255 -2.49 -5.46 -12.55
N CYS A 256 -2.38 -6.69 -13.06
CA CYS A 256 -1.47 -7.00 -14.15
C CYS A 256 -1.92 -6.46 -15.52
N SER A 257 -3.18 -6.04 -15.65
CA SER A 257 -3.73 -5.49 -16.89
C SER A 257 -4.92 -4.54 -16.66
N PRO A 258 -5.25 -3.68 -17.63
CA PRO A 258 -6.47 -2.88 -17.61
C PRO A 258 -7.74 -3.72 -17.52
N GLU A 259 -7.80 -4.85 -18.23
CA GLU A 259 -8.98 -5.72 -18.27
C GLU A 259 -9.27 -6.34 -16.89
N HIS A 260 -8.21 -6.70 -16.15
CA HIS A 260 -8.35 -7.25 -14.81
C HIS A 260 -8.78 -6.20 -13.79
N GLN A 261 -8.29 -4.97 -13.90
CA GLN A 261 -8.78 -3.87 -13.10
C GLN A 261 -10.25 -3.58 -13.42
N ASP A 262 -10.63 -3.52 -14.69
CA ASP A 262 -12.01 -3.29 -15.13
C ASP A 262 -12.97 -4.36 -14.62
N THR A 263 -12.56 -5.61 -14.70
CA THR A 263 -13.33 -6.74 -14.17
C THR A 263 -13.54 -6.62 -12.68
N TRP A 264 -12.48 -6.33 -11.93
CA TRP A 264 -12.58 -6.09 -10.48
C TRP A 264 -13.42 -4.87 -10.15
N ARG A 265 -13.30 -3.76 -10.90
CA ARG A 265 -14.10 -2.54 -10.69
C ARG A 265 -15.58 -2.79 -10.88
N ARG A 266 -15.97 -3.57 -11.90
CA ARG A 266 -17.37 -3.95 -12.13
C ARG A 266 -17.96 -4.79 -10.99
N SER A 267 -17.13 -5.50 -10.22
CA SER A 267 -17.58 -6.24 -9.04
C SER A 267 -17.66 -5.41 -7.76
N GLN A 268 -17.20 -4.16 -7.77
CA GLN A 268 -17.27 -3.28 -6.61
C GLN A 268 -18.66 -2.64 -6.48
N PRO A 269 -19.08 -2.25 -5.26
CA PRO A 269 -20.27 -1.44 -5.08
C PRO A 269 -20.21 -0.16 -5.91
N GLN A 270 -21.33 0.30 -6.45
CA GLN A 270 -21.40 1.56 -7.20
C GLN A 270 -20.96 2.78 -6.38
N SER A 271 -21.03 2.69 -5.04
CA SER A 271 -20.55 3.72 -4.11
C SER A 271 -19.04 3.71 -3.89
N ALA A 272 -18.30 2.75 -4.46
CA ALA A 272 -16.85 2.69 -4.35
C ALA A 272 -16.22 3.92 -5.01
N ARG A 273 -15.52 4.71 -4.21
CA ARG A 273 -14.77 5.88 -4.66
C ARG A 273 -13.31 5.50 -4.87
N GLY A 274 -12.68 6.08 -5.89
CA GLY A 274 -11.25 5.92 -6.13
C GLY A 274 -10.81 6.41 -7.50
N PHE A 275 -9.52 6.29 -7.75
CA PHE A 275 -8.90 6.68 -9.00
C PHE A 275 -8.28 5.46 -9.66
N ASP A 276 -8.53 5.33 -10.96
CA ASP A 276 -7.83 4.41 -11.83
C ASP A 276 -6.61 5.13 -12.41
N LEU A 277 -5.42 4.72 -11.99
CA LEU A 277 -4.16 5.31 -12.37
C LEU A 277 -3.38 4.37 -13.30
N SER A 278 -2.66 4.94 -14.26
CA SER A 278 -1.56 4.22 -14.92
C SER A 278 -0.47 3.89 -13.91
N LEU A 279 0.45 3.00 -14.28
CA LEU A 279 1.61 2.71 -13.43
C LEU A 279 2.47 3.96 -13.17
N SER A 280 2.71 4.80 -14.18
CA SER A 280 3.47 6.05 -14.04
C SER A 280 2.78 7.06 -13.11
N GLN A 281 1.45 7.18 -13.18
CA GLN A 281 0.67 8.00 -12.26
C GLN A 281 0.73 7.46 -10.83
N GLY A 282 0.72 6.13 -10.67
CA GLY A 282 0.92 5.47 -9.37
C GLY A 282 2.29 5.75 -8.76
N VAL A 283 3.35 5.73 -9.57
CA VAL A 283 4.72 6.12 -9.17
C VAL A 283 4.77 7.58 -8.73
N GLN A 284 4.21 8.52 -9.51
CA GLN A 284 4.15 9.94 -9.12
C GLN A 284 3.44 10.13 -7.77
N LEU A 285 2.29 9.48 -7.57
CA LEU A 285 1.53 9.57 -6.32
C LEU A 285 2.32 9.00 -5.13
N GLY A 286 2.90 7.81 -5.28
CA GLY A 286 3.70 7.17 -4.23
C GLY A 286 4.93 7.98 -3.88
N ALA A 287 5.61 8.53 -4.89
CA ALA A 287 6.77 9.39 -4.71
C ALA A 287 6.42 10.66 -3.94
N ALA A 288 5.31 11.31 -4.28
CA ALA A 288 4.86 12.52 -3.58
C ALA A 288 4.65 12.24 -2.09
N ILE A 289 4.03 11.12 -1.74
CA ILE A 289 3.74 10.75 -0.35
C ILE A 289 4.99 10.32 0.43
N SER A 290 5.86 9.50 -0.18
CA SER A 290 6.90 8.76 0.57
C SER A 290 8.25 9.48 0.62
N ARG A 291 8.59 10.27 -0.42
CA ARG A 291 9.86 11.02 -0.51
C ARG A 291 10.16 11.87 0.74
N PRO A 292 9.18 12.58 1.36
CA PRO A 292 9.40 13.40 2.55
C PRO A 292 9.74 12.63 3.84
N PHE A 293 9.66 11.30 3.85
CA PHE A 293 9.92 10.51 5.06
C PHE A 293 11.42 10.51 5.41
N LEU A 294 12.28 10.32 4.42
CA LEU A 294 13.74 10.30 4.60
C LEU A 294 14.44 11.56 4.06
N HIS A 295 13.73 12.42 3.34
CA HIS A 295 14.29 13.65 2.79
C HIS A 295 13.59 14.86 3.37
N ALA A 296 14.39 15.83 3.82
CA ALA A 296 13.88 17.17 4.08
C ALA A 296 13.38 17.76 2.75
N GLN A 297 12.24 18.45 2.80
CA GLN A 297 11.85 19.27 1.66
C GLN A 297 12.84 20.43 1.59
N THR A 298 13.47 20.62 0.43
CA THR A 298 14.20 21.85 0.18
C THR A 298 13.14 22.94 0.10
N SER A 299 13.00 23.73 1.17
CA SER A 299 12.18 24.95 1.14
C SER A 299 12.61 25.73 -0.09
N LYS A 300 11.69 25.92 -1.03
CA LYS A 300 11.88 26.86 -2.13
C LYS A 300 12.10 28.20 -1.44
N ALA A 301 13.34 28.67 -1.39
CA ALA A 301 13.64 30.01 -0.92
C ALA A 301 12.71 30.93 -1.72
N ALA A 302 11.87 31.69 -1.03
CA ALA A 302 11.07 32.71 -1.67
C ALA A 302 12.06 33.62 -2.41
N SER A 303 12.05 33.53 -3.75
CA SER A 303 12.71 34.48 -4.65
C SER A 303 11.91 35.77 -4.67
#